data_AF-A0A2V5USX3-F1
#
_entry.id   AF-A0A2V5USX3-F1
#
_cell.length_a   1.000
_cell.length_b   1.000
_cell.length_c   1.000
_cell.angle_alpha   90.00
_cell.angle_beta   90.00
_cell.angle_gamma   90.00
#
_symmetry.space_group_name_H-M   'P 1'
#
loop_
_entity.id
_entity.type
_entity.pdbx_description
1 polymer ?
#
loop_
_entity_poly.entity_id
_entity_poly.type
_entity_poly.pdbx_seq_one_letter_code
_entity_poly.pdbx_strand_id
1 'polypeptide(L)'
;PDFAKDLYVANAARLPEGDMATIASSSDQNFKKYLNTKEPVDGYSIASIEWSDRVGATKVTISKDGKFATLTFNQALLAQQAPPNAPPAPGQMPPSVPLAPQARVQKQPPYPRRISSLRK
;
A
#
# COMPACT_ATOMS: atom_id res chain seq x y z
N PRO A 1 17.41 -1.45 16.56
CA PRO A 1 18.65 -1.75 15.81
C PRO A 1 18.70 -0.88 14.55
N ASP A 2 19.88 -0.37 14.19
CA ASP A 2 20.00 0.66 13.14
C ASP A 2 19.46 0.23 11.78
N PHE A 3 19.59 -1.05 11.42
CA PHE A 3 19.13 -1.57 10.13
C PHE A 3 17.61 -1.43 9.90
N ALA A 4 16.83 -1.26 10.98
CA ALA A 4 15.38 -1.22 10.95
C ALA A 4 14.79 0.16 11.31
N LYS A 5 15.63 1.17 11.55
CA LYS A 5 15.19 2.48 12.09
C LYS A 5 14.23 3.23 11.16
N ASP A 6 14.40 3.06 9.85
CA ASP A 6 13.57 3.70 8.82
C ASP A 6 12.65 2.69 8.13
N LEU A 7 12.62 1.44 8.59
CA LEU A 7 11.82 0.38 7.97
C LEU A 7 10.41 0.36 8.55
N TYR A 8 9.43 0.07 7.70
CA TYR A 8 8.05 -0.15 8.09
C TYR A 8 7.43 -1.30 7.30
N VAL A 9 6.36 -1.87 7.83
CA VAL A 9 5.58 -2.89 7.13
C VAL A 9 4.61 -2.20 6.18
N ALA A 10 4.81 -2.38 4.88
CA ALA A 10 3.93 -1.86 3.84
C ALA A 10 2.76 -2.80 3.56
N ASN A 11 2.96 -4.12 3.68
CA ASN A 11 1.92 -5.12 3.51
C ASN A 11 2.23 -6.33 4.39
N ALA A 12 1.21 -6.98 4.93
CA ALA A 12 1.33 -8.31 5.52
C ALA A 12 0.13 -9.16 5.07
N ALA A 13 0.39 -10.42 4.71
CA ALA A 13 -0.64 -11.39 4.36
C ALA A 13 -0.38 -12.74 5.04
N ARG A 14 -1.46 -13.40 5.48
CA ARG A 14 -1.43 -14.77 5.99
C ARG A 14 -1.85 -15.71 4.87
N LEU A 15 -0.93 -16.51 4.34
CA LEU A 15 -1.20 -17.50 3.30
C LEU A 15 -1.12 -18.93 3.86
N PRO A 16 -1.78 -19.93 3.23
CA PRO A 16 -1.70 -21.33 3.66
C PRO A 16 -0.26 -21.87 3.65
N GLU A 17 0.55 -21.43 2.69
CA GLU A 17 1.96 -21.79 2.61
C GLU A 17 2.87 -21.11 3.63
N GLY A 18 2.43 -20.04 4.29
CA GLY A 18 3.22 -19.27 5.23
C GLY A 18 2.88 -17.78 5.22
N ASP A 19 3.31 -17.07 6.27
CA ASP A 19 3.07 -15.64 6.34
C ASP A 19 4.03 -14.88 5.41
N MET A 20 3.53 -13.80 4.80
CA MET A 20 4.29 -12.90 3.96
C MET A 20 4.22 -11.48 4.49
N ALA A 21 5.32 -10.74 4.35
CA ALA A 21 5.37 -9.33 4.69
C ALA A 21 6.21 -8.56 3.66
N THR A 22 5.72 -7.39 3.26
CA THR A 22 6.51 -6.44 2.48
C THR A 22 7.03 -5.37 3.40
N ILE A 23 8.36 -5.25 3.48
CA ILE A 23 9.02 -4.16 4.19
C ILE A 23 9.50 -3.10 3.20
N ALA A 24 9.36 -1.84 3.60
CA ALA A 24 9.82 -0.69 2.84
C ALA A 24 10.59 0.28 3.74
N SER A 25 11.41 1.14 3.14
CA SER A 25 12.11 2.20 3.86
C SER A 25 11.41 3.54 3.66
N SER A 26 11.32 4.33 4.72
CA SER A 26 10.87 5.73 4.65
C SER A 26 11.96 6.65 4.08
N SER A 27 13.24 6.25 4.17
CA SER A 27 14.39 7.01 3.68
C SER A 27 14.82 6.62 2.27
N ASP A 28 14.41 5.44 1.77
CA ASP A 28 14.73 4.94 0.43
C ASP A 28 13.50 4.33 -0.24
N GLN A 29 12.96 5.02 -1.25
CA GLN A 29 11.77 4.59 -1.99
C GLN A 29 12.01 3.36 -2.88
N ASN A 30 13.27 3.06 -3.21
CA ASN A 30 13.65 1.87 -3.98
C ASN A 30 13.79 0.64 -3.09
N PHE A 31 13.86 0.83 -1.76
CA PHE A 31 13.94 -0.27 -0.82
C PHE A 31 12.55 -0.89 -0.63
N LYS A 32 12.32 -2.02 -1.32
CA LYS A 32 11.18 -2.91 -1.12
C LYS A 32 11.67 -4.34 -1.04
N LYS A 33 11.34 -5.05 0.03
CA LYS A 33 11.64 -6.48 0.18
C LYS A 33 10.37 -7.26 0.47
N TYR A 34 10.20 -8.34 -0.29
CA TYR A 34 9.11 -9.29 -0.14
C TYR A 34 9.64 -10.46 0.67
N LEU A 35 9.26 -10.51 1.93
CA LEU A 35 9.70 -11.54 2.87
C LEU A 35 8.60 -12.58 3.03
N ASN A 36 9.02 -13.81 3.32
CA ASN A 36 8.16 -14.90 3.72
C ASN A 36 8.77 -15.59 4.95
N THR A 37 7.99 -16.43 5.64
CA THR A 37 8.47 -17.20 6.80
C THR A 37 9.29 -18.45 6.45
N LYS A 38 9.42 -18.80 5.16
CA LYS A 38 10.12 -20.01 4.72
C LYS A 38 11.62 -19.78 4.54
N GLU A 39 11.99 -18.67 3.91
CA GLU A 39 13.36 -18.42 3.50
C GLU A 39 13.81 -16.97 3.71
N PRO A 40 15.07 -16.75 4.14
CA PRO A 40 15.68 -15.42 4.16
C PRO A 40 15.82 -14.84 2.74
N VAL A 41 15.52 -13.56 2.59
CA VAL A 41 15.71 -12.79 1.36
C VAL A 41 16.67 -11.64 1.65
N ASP A 42 17.82 -11.59 0.95
CA ASP A 42 18.86 -10.56 1.15
C ASP A 42 19.31 -10.39 2.61
N GLY A 43 19.34 -11.51 3.35
CA GLY A 43 19.68 -11.53 4.78
C GLY A 43 18.54 -11.10 5.70
N TYR A 44 17.37 -10.74 5.17
CA TYR A 44 16.16 -10.46 5.95
C TYR A 44 15.25 -11.69 6.04
N SER A 45 14.72 -12.00 7.22
CA SER A 45 13.69 -13.03 7.41
C SER A 45 12.56 -12.54 8.29
N ILE A 46 11.39 -13.17 8.19
CA ILE A 46 10.32 -13.01 9.17
C ILE A 46 10.58 -13.98 10.32
N ALA A 47 10.78 -13.45 11.53
CA ALA A 47 10.92 -14.25 12.73
C ALA A 47 9.55 -14.57 13.37
N SER A 48 8.63 -13.61 13.36
CA SER A 48 7.27 -13.79 13.88
C SER A 48 6.34 -12.69 13.38
N ILE A 49 5.05 -13.00 13.25
CA ILE A 49 3.99 -12.00 13.01
C ILE A 49 2.94 -12.11 14.11
N GLU A 50 2.78 -11.03 14.87
CA GLU A 50 1.70 -10.86 15.83
C GLU A 50 0.54 -10.17 15.13
N TRP A 51 -0.42 -10.97 14.68
CA TRP A 51 -1.62 -10.50 14.02
C TRP A 51 -2.60 -9.91 15.03
N SER A 52 -3.22 -8.77 14.67
CA SER A 52 -4.25 -8.14 15.49
C SER A 52 -5.40 -7.65 14.60
N ASP A 53 -6.64 -7.83 15.07
CA ASP A 53 -7.84 -7.27 14.44
C ASP A 53 -7.90 -5.74 14.53
N ARG A 54 -7.11 -5.15 15.43
CA ARG A 54 -6.96 -3.71 15.51
C ARG A 54 -6.04 -3.24 14.39
N VAL A 55 -6.61 -2.42 13.53
CA VAL A 55 -5.90 -1.62 12.53
C VAL A 55 -4.63 -1.00 13.14
N GLY A 56 -3.48 -1.26 12.51
CA GLY A 56 -2.17 -0.73 12.94
C GLY A 56 -1.52 -1.42 14.14
N ALA A 57 -2.19 -2.42 14.76
CA ALA A 57 -1.64 -3.17 15.88
C ALA A 57 -0.90 -4.46 15.48
N THR A 58 -0.92 -4.81 14.18
CA THR A 58 -0.12 -5.94 13.67
C THR A 58 1.37 -5.60 13.79
N LYS A 59 2.13 -6.50 14.41
CA LYS A 59 3.58 -6.37 14.60
C LYS A 59 4.28 -7.47 13.82
N VAL A 60 5.28 -7.09 13.04
CA VAL A 60 6.12 -8.02 12.29
C VAL A 60 7.52 -7.95 12.89
N THR A 61 8.00 -9.05 13.45
CA THR A 61 9.38 -9.17 13.90
C THR A 61 10.21 -9.74 12.77
N ILE A 62 11.15 -8.95 12.26
CA ILE A 62 12.11 -9.36 11.26
C ILE A 62 13.48 -9.63 11.89
N SER A 63 14.26 -10.49 11.26
CA SER A 63 15.67 -10.70 11.57
C SER A 63 16.55 -10.27 10.41
N LYS A 64 17.72 -9.72 10.72
CA LYS A 64 18.80 -9.47 9.78
C LYS A 64 20.14 -9.78 10.42
N ASP A 65 20.92 -10.68 9.82
CA ASP A 65 22.26 -11.07 10.31
C ASP A 65 22.28 -11.42 11.82
N GLY A 66 21.24 -12.12 12.29
CA GLY A 66 21.06 -12.51 13.70
C GLY A 66 20.52 -11.42 14.64
N LYS A 67 20.28 -10.20 14.15
CA LYS A 67 19.62 -9.11 14.91
C LYS A 67 18.13 -9.07 14.61
N PHE A 68 17.31 -8.85 15.64
CA PHE A 68 15.86 -8.79 15.49
C PHE A 68 15.32 -7.38 15.64
N ALA A 69 14.30 -7.03 14.86
CA ALA A 69 13.59 -5.76 14.96
C ALA A 69 12.09 -5.99 14.81
N THR A 70 11.30 -5.39 15.70
CA THR A 70 9.84 -5.40 15.59
C THR A 70 9.39 -4.14 14.87
N LEU A 71 8.79 -4.35 13.70
CA LEU A 71 8.16 -3.32 12.88
C LEU A 71 6.66 -3.31 13.16
N THR A 72 6.08 -2.11 13.12
CA THR A 72 4.63 -1.94 13.21
C THR A 72 4.05 -1.62 11.84
N PHE A 73 2.82 -2.08 11.64
CA PHE A 73 2.07 -1.76 10.44
C PHE A 73 1.62 -0.30 10.44
N ASN A 74 2.19 0.52 9.55
CA ASN A 74 1.81 1.94 9.46
C ASN A 74 0.76 2.14 8.35
N GLN A 75 -0.52 2.02 8.74
CA GLN A 75 -1.65 2.17 7.81
C GLN A 75 -1.69 3.54 7.10
N ALA A 76 -1.24 4.60 7.77
CA ALA A 76 -1.31 5.95 7.23
C ALA A 76 -0.42 6.12 5.98
N LEU A 77 0.73 5.44 5.93
CA LEU A 77 1.62 5.45 4.77
C LEU A 77 1.13 4.50 3.66
N LEU A 78 0.48 3.39 4.01
CA LEU A 78 -0.10 2.48 3.02
C LEU A 78 -1.25 3.11 2.24
N ALA A 79 -2.13 3.87 2.90
CA ALA A 79 -3.22 4.58 2.24
C ALA A 79 -2.73 5.62 1.21
N GLN A 80 -1.50 6.12 1.38
CA GLN A 80 -0.87 7.04 0.43
C GLN A 80 -0.17 6.32 -0.74
N GLN A 81 0.12 5.02 -0.58
CA GLN A 81 0.85 4.21 -1.55
C GLN A 81 -0.04 3.31 -2.41
N ALA A 82 -1.37 3.31 -2.22
CA ALA A 82 -2.28 2.67 -3.15
C ALA A 82 -2.38 3.52 -4.44
N PRO A 83 -1.82 3.08 -5.59
CA PRO A 83 -2.18 3.69 -6.86
C PRO A 83 -3.68 3.43 -7.08
N PRO A 84 -4.44 4.38 -7.65
CA PRO A 84 -5.89 4.25 -7.87
C PRO A 84 -6.30 3.08 -8.79
N ASN A 85 -5.35 2.27 -9.29
CA ASN A 85 -5.53 1.26 -10.33
C ASN A 85 -4.80 -0.07 -10.09
N ALA A 86 -4.33 -0.38 -8.87
CA ALA A 86 -3.81 -1.72 -8.60
C ALA A 86 -4.96 -2.75 -8.73
N PRO A 87 -4.82 -3.81 -9.57
CA PRO A 87 -5.78 -4.90 -9.58
C PRO A 87 -5.87 -5.49 -8.16
N PRO A 88 -7.06 -5.76 -7.63
CA PRO A 88 -7.18 -6.44 -6.35
C PRO A 88 -6.44 -7.78 -6.43
N ALA A 89 -5.59 -8.06 -5.44
CA ALA A 89 -4.95 -9.36 -5.33
C ALA A 89 -6.05 -10.44 -5.24
N PRO A 90 -5.95 -11.56 -5.99
CA PRO A 90 -6.97 -12.61 -5.95
C PRO A 90 -7.10 -13.14 -4.53
N GLY A 91 -8.25 -12.91 -3.89
CA GLY A 91 -8.54 -13.37 -2.53
C GLY A 91 -8.59 -12.29 -1.44
N GLN A 92 -8.22 -11.04 -1.73
CA GLN A 92 -8.52 -9.91 -0.83
C GLN A 92 -9.89 -9.34 -1.19
N MET A 93 -10.92 -9.71 -0.42
CA MET A 93 -12.19 -8.98 -0.45
C MET A 93 -11.89 -7.53 -0.04
N PRO A 94 -12.13 -6.53 -0.90
CA PRO A 94 -12.00 -5.14 -0.47
C PRO A 94 -13.06 -4.88 0.62
N PRO A 95 -12.74 -4.13 1.69
CA PRO A 95 -13.78 -3.57 2.53
C PRO A 95 -14.67 -2.72 1.62
N SER A 96 -15.97 -3.01 1.66
CA SER A 96 -16.99 -2.40 0.82
C SER A 96 -16.98 -0.88 0.99
N VAL A 97 -16.23 -0.17 0.15
CA VAL A 97 -16.38 1.28 0.04
C VAL A 97 -17.64 1.56 -0.79
N PRO A 98 -18.60 2.35 -0.29
CA PRO A 98 -19.75 2.75 -1.09
C PRO A 98 -19.24 3.51 -2.31
N LEU A 99 -19.63 3.06 -3.50
CA LEU A 99 -19.32 3.71 -4.76
C LEU A 99 -20.03 5.08 -4.78
N ALA A 100 -19.34 6.15 -4.35
CA ALA A 100 -19.84 7.50 -4.57
C ALA A 100 -19.77 7.82 -6.07
N PRO A 101 -20.85 8.31 -6.70
CA PRO A 101 -20.86 8.60 -8.12
C PRO A 101 -19.91 9.77 -8.42
N GLN A 102 -18.87 9.52 -9.20
CA GLN A 102 -17.98 10.58 -9.68
C GLN A 102 -18.70 11.44 -10.71
N ALA A 103 -19.26 12.56 -10.27
CA ALA A 103 -19.62 13.67 -11.11
C ALA A 103 -18.35 14.26 -11.75
N ARG A 104 -18.12 14.00 -13.04
CA ARG A 104 -17.11 14.75 -13.81
C ARG A 104 -17.74 16.00 -14.40
N VAL A 105 -17.28 17.11 -13.85
CA VAL A 105 -17.60 18.50 -14.17
C VAL A 105 -17.18 18.85 -15.59
N GLN A 106 -18.09 19.50 -16.31
CA GLN A 106 -17.95 20.11 -17.63
C GLN A 106 -16.83 21.16 -17.68
N LYS A 107 -16.07 21.21 -18.79
CA LYS A 107 -15.47 22.45 -19.30
C LYS A 107 -15.57 22.47 -20.83
N GLN A 108 -16.52 23.25 -21.35
CA GLN A 108 -16.61 23.65 -22.76
C GLN A 108 -15.68 24.84 -23.02
N PRO A 109 -15.02 24.95 -24.18
CA PRO A 109 -14.47 26.22 -24.64
C PRO A 109 -15.55 27.08 -25.33
N PRO A 110 -15.54 28.42 -25.12
CA PRO A 110 -16.53 29.31 -25.71
C PRO A 110 -16.19 29.64 -27.17
N TYR A 111 -17.10 29.37 -28.11
CA TYR A 111 -17.05 30.00 -29.43
C TYR A 111 -17.74 31.38 -29.38
N PRO A 112 -17.09 32.44 -29.89
CA PRO A 112 -17.67 33.78 -29.89
C PRO A 112 -18.84 33.90 -30.87
N ARG A 113 -19.94 34.51 -30.37
CA ARG A 113 -21.07 34.98 -31.16
C ARG A 113 -20.70 36.21 -31.98
N ARG A 114 -21.21 36.28 -33.22
CA ARG A 114 -22.00 37.35 -33.87
C ARG A 114 -21.70 37.36 -35.38
N ILE A 115 -22.61 37.66 -36.30
CA ILE A 115 -23.82 38.50 -36.27
C ILE A 115 -24.72 38.21 -37.50
N SER A 116 -26.05 38.34 -37.31
CA SER A 116 -27.15 38.89 -38.17
C SER A 116 -27.04 38.88 -39.71
N SER A 117 -28.08 38.70 -40.53
CA SER A 117 -29.47 39.19 -40.48
C SER A 117 -30.32 38.46 -41.55
N LEU A 118 -31.58 38.09 -41.29
CA LEU A 118 -32.82 38.75 -41.72
C LEU A 118 -33.25 38.54 -43.20
N ARG A 119 -34.35 37.76 -43.35
CA ARG A 119 -35.42 37.70 -44.37
C ARG A 119 -35.15 38.09 -45.84
N LYS A 120 -35.64 37.25 -46.75
CA LYS A 120 -36.83 37.57 -47.56
C LYS A 120 -37.55 36.30 -48.00
#